data_AF-A0A6L5WH47-F1
#
_entry.id   AF-A0A6L5WH47-F1
#
_cell.length_a   1.000
_cell.length_b   1.000
_cell.length_c   1.000
_cell.angle_alpha   90.00
_cell.angle_beta   90.00
_cell.angle_gamma   90.00
#
_symmetry.space_group_name_H-M   'P 1'
#
loop_
_entity.id
_entity.type
_entity.pdbx_description
1 polymer ?
#
loop_
_entity_poly.entity_id
_entity_poly.type
_entity_poly.pdbx_seq_one_letter_code
_entity_poly.pdbx_strand_id
1 'polypeptide(L)'
;MHGVQILKKALANIASHIGSLKQEYVGTKFTHKMLKDILKDKKIYIEKIDSNCGKGASQNNCNNDKYRLNLSDENWYVFNDNYGTSEEKLFIKYFKTNIEPKLIEKDLEYYVVRNERIPELAIYSFEDGERFEPDFLLFIRKKEFDGDLTYQGYIESKGEHLLKEDKWKENFSLQIENNSLTTGLFTQNYKIIGFPFFNNEDRKIEEFKKVIDDFICKI
;
A
#
# COMPACT_ATOMS: atom_id res chain seq x y z
N MET A 1 35.34 -38.80 -21.48
CA MET A 1 34.81 -37.43 -21.78
C MET A 1 33.30 -37.31 -21.62
N HIS A 2 32.48 -38.27 -22.05
CA HIS A 2 31.01 -38.16 -22.04
C HIS A 2 30.38 -38.02 -20.63
N GLY A 3 30.86 -38.79 -19.64
CA GLY A 3 30.33 -38.74 -18.26
C GLY A 3 30.52 -37.40 -17.54
N VAL A 4 31.63 -36.70 -17.82
CA VAL A 4 31.91 -35.36 -17.25
C VAL A 4 30.92 -34.32 -17.79
N GLN A 5 30.50 -34.48 -19.05
CA GLN A 5 29.55 -33.58 -19.71
C GLN A 5 28.13 -33.74 -19.14
N ILE A 6 27.74 -34.99 -18.85
CA ILE A 6 26.44 -35.30 -18.23
C ILE A 6 26.39 -34.75 -16.81
N LEU A 7 27.47 -34.90 -16.03
CA LEU A 7 27.55 -34.38 -14.67
C LEU A 7 27.44 -32.85 -14.62
N LYS A 8 28.13 -32.14 -15.53
CA LYS A 8 28.03 -30.68 -15.64
C LYS A 8 26.61 -30.22 -15.93
N LYS A 9 25.89 -30.91 -16.82
CA LYS A 9 24.51 -30.56 -17.19
C LYS A 9 23.55 -30.80 -16.03
N ALA A 10 23.71 -31.90 -15.30
CA ALA A 10 22.90 -32.19 -14.10
C ALA A 10 23.11 -31.13 -13.02
N LEU A 11 24.36 -30.78 -12.71
CA LEU A 11 24.67 -29.75 -11.71
C LEU A 11 24.18 -28.36 -12.12
N ALA A 12 24.27 -27.99 -13.40
CA ALA A 12 23.73 -26.72 -13.90
C ALA A 12 22.20 -26.65 -13.76
N ASN A 13 21.49 -27.74 -14.03
CA ASN A 13 20.04 -27.82 -13.85
C ASN A 13 19.65 -27.72 -12.36
N ILE A 14 20.38 -28.40 -11.48
CA ILE A 14 20.17 -28.31 -10.03
C ILE A 14 20.43 -26.88 -9.55
N ALA A 15 21.52 -26.24 -9.99
CA ALA A 15 21.83 -24.86 -9.63
C ALA A 15 20.77 -23.88 -10.14
N SER A 16 20.28 -24.06 -11.37
CA SER A 16 19.18 -23.26 -11.92
C SER A 16 17.88 -23.47 -11.15
N HIS A 17 17.60 -24.70 -10.72
CA HIS A 17 16.42 -25.01 -9.93
C HIS A 17 16.52 -24.41 -8.53
N ILE A 18 17.65 -24.56 -7.84
CA ILE A 18 17.90 -23.93 -6.54
C ILE A 18 17.82 -22.40 -6.66
N GLY A 19 18.37 -21.80 -7.72
CA GLY A 19 18.24 -20.37 -7.99
C GLY A 19 16.80 -19.92 -8.33
N SER A 20 15.94 -20.85 -8.76
CA SER A 20 14.51 -20.60 -8.99
C SER A 20 13.64 -20.81 -7.75
N LEU A 21 14.16 -21.46 -6.70
CA LEU A 21 13.46 -21.58 -5.43
C LEU A 21 13.37 -20.17 -4.83
N LYS A 22 12.16 -19.65 -4.73
CA LYS A 22 11.91 -18.43 -3.97
C LYS A 22 12.17 -18.74 -2.50
N GLN A 23 12.93 -17.88 -1.84
CA GLN A 23 13.07 -17.97 -0.40
C GLN A 23 11.72 -17.64 0.23
N GLU A 24 11.08 -18.64 0.84
CA GLU A 24 9.79 -18.50 1.53
C GLU A 24 10.05 -17.80 2.88
N TYR A 25 9.52 -16.59 3.02
CA TYR A 25 9.61 -15.80 4.26
C TYR A 25 8.25 -15.72 4.93
N VAL A 26 8.09 -16.30 6.11
CA VAL A 26 6.83 -16.17 6.88
C VAL A 26 6.71 -14.75 7.43
N GLY A 27 5.69 -13.99 6.99
CA GLY A 27 5.55 -12.55 7.21
C GLY A 27 4.87 -12.09 8.51
N THR A 28 4.85 -12.87 9.60
CA THR A 28 4.00 -12.56 10.78
C THR A 28 4.49 -11.41 11.65
N LYS A 29 5.78 -11.06 11.58
CA LYS A 29 6.40 -10.04 12.43
C LYS A 29 6.59 -8.73 11.69
N PHE A 30 5.97 -7.68 12.22
CA PHE A 30 6.19 -6.30 11.78
C PHE A 30 7.26 -5.65 12.65
N THR A 31 8.22 -5.01 11.98
CA THR A 31 9.29 -4.25 12.62
C THR A 31 9.20 -2.80 12.19
N HIS A 32 9.51 -1.88 13.12
CA HIS A 32 9.47 -0.46 12.81
C HIS A 32 10.66 -0.06 11.96
N LYS A 33 10.42 0.94 11.10
CA LYS A 33 11.44 1.75 10.44
C LYS A 33 10.97 3.20 10.50
N MET A 34 11.88 4.14 10.72
CA MET A 34 11.49 5.55 10.74
C MET A 34 11.21 6.03 9.32
N LEU A 35 10.04 6.62 9.08
CA LEU A 35 9.68 7.13 7.75
C LEU A 35 10.70 8.12 7.20
N LYS A 36 11.30 8.97 8.05
CA LYS A 36 12.36 9.91 7.65
C LYS A 36 13.61 9.24 7.05
N ASP A 37 13.83 7.97 7.37
CA ASP A 37 14.97 7.20 6.88
C ASP A 37 14.62 6.46 5.57
N ILE A 38 13.34 6.16 5.36
CA ILE A 38 12.82 5.45 4.18
C ILE A 38 12.41 6.42 3.06
N LEU A 39 11.68 7.47 3.40
CA LEU A 39 11.16 8.46 2.46
C LEU A 39 12.29 9.43 2.08
N LYS A 40 12.78 9.28 0.86
CA LYS A 40 13.82 10.10 0.24
C LYS A 40 13.39 10.53 -1.15
N ASP A 41 14.01 11.58 -1.67
CA ASP A 41 13.80 11.99 -3.06
C ASP A 41 14.13 10.84 -4.00
N LYS A 42 13.11 10.38 -4.73
CA LYS A 42 13.21 9.28 -5.69
C LYS A 42 12.93 9.80 -7.09
N LYS A 43 13.84 9.54 -8.03
CA LYS A 43 13.59 9.74 -9.46
C LYS A 43 13.00 8.47 -10.04
N ILE A 44 11.93 8.62 -10.81
CA ILE A 44 11.31 7.53 -11.58
C ILE A 44 11.40 7.85 -13.06
N TYR A 45 11.58 6.82 -13.87
CA TYR A 45 11.54 6.94 -15.32
C TYR A 45 10.20 6.41 -15.82
N ILE A 46 9.51 7.22 -16.61
CA ILE A 46 8.22 6.88 -17.20
C ILE A 46 8.39 6.96 -18.71
N GLU A 47 8.15 5.85 -19.40
CA GLU A 47 8.29 5.77 -20.86
C GLU A 47 7.27 6.67 -21.57
N LYS A 48 6.05 6.74 -21.03
CA LYS A 48 4.96 7.54 -21.58
C LYS A 48 4.03 8.04 -20.48
N ILE A 49 3.73 9.33 -20.51
CA ILE A 49 2.70 9.95 -19.68
C ILE A 49 1.33 9.62 -20.27
N ASP A 50 0.41 9.19 -19.41
CA ASP A 50 -0.98 8.96 -19.81
C ASP A 50 -1.67 10.28 -20.18
N SER A 51 -2.21 10.37 -21.39
CA SER A 51 -2.86 11.56 -21.93
C SER A 51 -4.17 11.93 -21.22
N ASN A 52 -4.80 11.00 -20.50
CA ASN A 52 -6.05 11.21 -19.77
C ASN A 52 -5.83 11.47 -18.27
N CYS A 53 -4.64 11.97 -17.92
CA CYS A 53 -4.15 12.12 -16.55
C CYS A 53 -4.06 10.83 -15.73
N GLY A 54 -3.82 9.67 -16.35
CA GLY A 54 -3.43 8.47 -15.61
C GLY A 54 -1.96 8.53 -15.17
N LYS A 55 -1.26 7.39 -15.21
CA LYS A 55 0.12 7.26 -14.71
C LYS A 55 1.07 8.31 -15.30
N GLY A 56 1.86 8.94 -14.43
CA GLY A 56 2.90 9.91 -14.77
C GLY A 56 2.42 11.34 -15.01
N ALA A 57 1.11 11.58 -15.10
CA ALA A 57 0.57 12.93 -15.18
C ALA A 57 0.35 13.51 -13.76
N SER A 58 0.57 14.81 -13.58
CA SER A 58 0.26 15.54 -12.33
C SER A 58 -1.23 15.41 -12.00
N GLN A 59 -1.56 15.12 -10.73
CA GLN A 59 -2.95 15.18 -10.26
C GLN A 59 -3.38 16.62 -10.01
N ASN A 60 -2.46 17.47 -9.54
CA ASN A 60 -2.69 18.89 -9.31
C ASN A 60 -3.07 19.62 -10.61
N ASN A 61 -2.31 19.39 -11.68
CA ASN A 61 -2.46 20.05 -12.97
C ASN A 61 -3.21 19.19 -14.01
N CYS A 62 -4.08 18.29 -13.54
CA CYS A 62 -4.84 17.43 -14.42
C CYS A 62 -6.00 18.17 -15.11
N ASN A 63 -6.17 17.99 -16.43
CA ASN A 63 -7.29 18.53 -17.20
C ASN A 63 -8.59 17.70 -17.06
N ASN A 64 -8.50 16.47 -16.56
CA ASN A 64 -9.64 15.59 -16.31
C ASN A 64 -10.19 15.79 -14.88
N ASP A 65 -11.35 16.41 -14.77
CA ASP A 65 -12.03 16.70 -13.51
C ASP A 65 -12.28 15.45 -12.66
N LYS A 66 -12.41 14.26 -13.27
CA LYS A 66 -12.54 12.99 -12.52
C LYS A 66 -11.36 12.78 -11.58
N TYR A 67 -10.15 13.17 -11.99
CA TYR A 67 -8.92 12.94 -11.24
C TYR A 67 -8.35 14.20 -10.58
N ARG A 68 -8.59 15.39 -11.14
CA ARG A 68 -8.02 16.65 -10.63
C ARG A 68 -8.31 16.85 -9.14
N LEU A 69 -7.25 17.07 -8.37
CA LEU A 69 -7.27 17.49 -6.98
C LEU A 69 -5.98 18.26 -6.70
N ASN A 70 -6.08 19.46 -6.12
CA ASN A 70 -4.91 20.24 -5.75
C ASN A 70 -4.38 19.78 -4.38
N LEU A 71 -3.26 19.05 -4.36
CA LEU A 71 -2.66 18.52 -3.15
C LEU A 71 -1.78 19.52 -2.42
N SER A 72 -1.49 20.70 -3.00
CA SER A 72 -0.72 21.75 -2.30
C SER A 72 -1.40 22.26 -1.03
N ASP A 73 -2.73 22.12 -0.96
CA ASP A 73 -3.55 22.63 0.13
C ASP A 73 -3.90 21.51 1.15
N GLU A 74 -3.40 20.29 0.92
CA GLU A 74 -3.81 19.07 1.59
C GLU A 74 -2.68 18.53 2.49
N ASN A 75 -2.49 19.14 3.66
CA ASN A 75 -1.39 18.81 4.59
C ASN A 75 -1.36 17.35 5.09
N TRP A 76 -2.45 16.60 4.94
CA TRP A 76 -2.52 15.18 5.26
C TRP A 76 -1.87 14.29 4.21
N TYR A 77 -1.68 14.77 2.98
CA TYR A 77 -0.97 14.02 1.95
C TYR A 77 0.52 14.37 2.02
N VAL A 78 1.38 13.36 2.20
CA VAL A 78 2.80 13.59 2.54
C VAL A 78 3.64 14.14 1.38
N PHE A 79 3.15 14.03 0.14
CA PHE A 79 3.86 14.52 -1.05
C PHE A 79 3.17 15.75 -1.64
N ASN A 80 3.88 16.52 -2.45
CA ASN A 80 3.33 17.75 -3.03
C ASN A 80 2.37 17.51 -4.22
N ASP A 81 2.43 16.33 -4.84
CA ASP A 81 1.62 15.94 -6.00
C ASP A 81 1.54 14.41 -6.06
N ASN A 82 0.61 13.89 -6.86
CA ASN A 82 0.42 12.46 -7.12
C ASN A 82 0.52 12.16 -8.62
N TYR A 83 1.54 11.41 -9.00
CA TYR A 83 1.77 10.96 -10.38
C TYR A 83 1.33 9.51 -10.62
N GLY A 84 0.53 8.96 -9.71
CA GLY A 84 0.01 7.61 -9.77
C GLY A 84 -0.95 7.32 -10.93
N THR A 85 -1.43 6.09 -10.97
CA THR A 85 -2.45 5.61 -11.92
C THR A 85 -3.79 6.31 -11.73
N SER A 86 -4.73 6.04 -12.63
CA SER A 86 -6.12 6.49 -12.50
C SER A 86 -6.77 6.01 -11.20
N GLU A 87 -6.48 4.77 -10.79
CA GLU A 87 -7.04 4.13 -9.59
C GLU A 87 -6.49 4.80 -8.33
N GLU A 88 -5.16 5.02 -8.28
CA GLU A 88 -4.49 5.72 -7.17
C GLU A 88 -5.04 7.15 -7.01
N LYS A 89 -5.27 7.86 -8.13
CA LYS A 89 -5.85 9.21 -8.12
C LYS A 89 -7.30 9.23 -7.64
N LEU A 90 -8.08 8.23 -8.05
CA LEU A 90 -9.45 8.06 -7.57
C LEU A 90 -9.50 7.80 -6.07
N PHE A 91 -8.57 6.99 -5.54
CA PHE A 91 -8.48 6.77 -4.10
C PHE A 91 -8.22 8.08 -3.35
N ILE A 92 -7.23 8.88 -3.78
CA ILE A 92 -6.91 10.15 -3.13
C ILE A 92 -8.11 11.12 -3.17
N LYS A 93 -8.84 11.18 -4.29
CA LYS A 93 -10.05 11.99 -4.40
C LYS A 93 -11.19 11.45 -3.52
N TYR A 94 -11.33 10.14 -3.42
CA TYR A 94 -12.28 9.50 -2.53
C TYR A 94 -11.93 9.78 -1.06
N PHE A 95 -10.66 9.73 -0.70
CA PHE A 95 -10.18 10.07 0.63
C PHE A 95 -10.59 11.49 1.01
N LYS A 96 -10.27 12.48 0.17
CA LYS A 96 -10.65 13.88 0.38
C LYS A 96 -12.15 14.08 0.56
N THR A 97 -12.96 13.40 -0.24
CA THR A 97 -14.41 13.67 -0.30
C THR A 97 -15.25 12.83 0.67
N ASN A 98 -14.78 11.64 1.07
CA ASN A 98 -15.60 10.68 1.84
C ASN A 98 -14.96 10.22 3.16
N ILE A 99 -13.63 10.27 3.28
CA ILE A 99 -12.90 9.79 4.46
C ILE A 99 -12.49 10.97 5.34
N GLU A 100 -11.78 11.94 4.77
CA GLU A 100 -11.25 13.12 5.47
C GLU A 100 -12.31 13.87 6.28
N PRO A 101 -13.54 14.13 5.78
CA PRO A 101 -14.55 14.84 6.58
C PRO A 101 -14.91 14.12 7.88
N LYS A 102 -14.93 12.78 7.87
CA LYS A 102 -15.22 11.95 9.06
C LYS A 102 -14.06 11.97 10.06
N LEU A 103 -12.83 12.00 9.55
CA LEU A 103 -11.63 12.12 10.39
C LEU A 103 -11.55 13.50 11.06
N ILE A 104 -11.91 14.56 10.33
CA ILE A 104 -12.03 15.93 10.85
C ILE A 104 -13.11 16.02 11.93
N GLU A 105 -14.29 15.45 11.68
CA GLU A 105 -15.40 15.45 12.64
C GLU A 105 -15.01 14.79 13.98
N LYS A 106 -14.15 13.77 13.93
CA LYS A 106 -13.60 13.07 15.10
C LYS A 106 -12.35 13.72 15.70
N ASP A 107 -11.92 14.87 15.19
CA ASP A 107 -10.72 15.58 15.60
C ASP A 107 -9.44 14.71 15.56
N LEU A 108 -9.34 13.84 14.56
CA LEU A 108 -8.19 12.94 14.40
C LEU A 108 -7.04 13.61 13.64
N GLU A 109 -5.83 13.17 13.93
CA GLU A 109 -4.62 13.45 13.14
C GLU A 109 -4.41 12.29 12.17
N TYR A 110 -4.14 12.60 10.90
CA TYR A 110 -4.02 11.59 9.87
C TYR A 110 -3.06 11.99 8.75
N TYR A 111 -2.42 10.98 8.17
CA TYR A 111 -1.50 11.14 7.05
C TYR A 111 -1.65 10.01 6.04
N VAL A 112 -1.64 10.35 4.75
CA VAL A 112 -1.61 9.42 3.64
C VAL A 112 -0.24 9.49 2.98
N VAL A 113 0.48 8.37 3.01
CA VAL A 113 1.78 8.19 2.34
C VAL A 113 1.57 7.29 1.14
N ARG A 114 1.82 7.81 -0.06
CA ARG A 114 1.89 6.99 -1.26
C ARG A 114 3.20 6.20 -1.31
N ASN A 115 3.12 4.92 -1.64
CA ASN A 115 4.26 4.05 -1.84
C ASN A 115 4.66 4.05 -3.31
N GLU A 116 5.69 4.83 -3.67
CA GLU A 116 6.28 4.80 -5.02
C GLU A 116 7.17 3.56 -5.20
N ARG A 117 6.69 2.37 -4.82
CA ARG A 117 7.45 1.10 -4.85
C ARG A 117 8.78 1.20 -4.13
N ILE A 118 8.76 1.74 -2.90
CA ILE A 118 9.92 1.82 -2.03
C ILE A 118 10.12 0.44 -1.41
N PRO A 119 11.25 -0.26 -1.65
CA PRO A 119 11.45 -1.64 -1.21
C PRO A 119 11.25 -1.85 0.31
N GLU A 120 11.57 -0.84 1.11
CA GLU A 120 11.45 -0.87 2.56
C GLU A 120 10.01 -0.79 3.07
N LEU A 121 9.06 -0.37 2.22
CA LEU A 121 7.62 -0.35 2.52
C LEU A 121 6.90 -1.62 2.04
N ALA A 122 7.60 -2.55 1.40
CA ALA A 122 7.03 -3.83 1.02
C ALA A 122 6.76 -4.70 2.26
N ILE A 123 5.65 -5.42 2.23
CA ILE A 123 5.24 -6.41 3.23
C ILE A 123 5.11 -7.78 2.57
N TYR A 124 5.10 -8.85 3.37
CA TYR A 124 5.18 -10.22 2.86
C TYR A 124 4.02 -11.05 3.42
N SER A 125 3.39 -11.87 2.57
CA SER A 125 2.27 -12.71 3.00
C SER A 125 2.65 -13.65 4.14
N PHE A 126 1.70 -13.93 5.03
CA PHE A 126 1.98 -14.73 6.23
C PHE A 126 2.33 -16.18 5.89
N GLU A 127 1.66 -16.76 4.91
CA GLU A 127 1.80 -18.17 4.54
C GLU A 127 2.99 -18.38 3.59
N ASP A 128 2.96 -17.72 2.44
CA ASP A 128 3.88 -17.99 1.33
C ASP A 128 5.05 -17.01 1.22
N GLY A 129 5.06 -15.94 2.01
CA GLY A 129 6.06 -14.88 1.91
C GLY A 129 6.05 -14.11 0.61
N GLU A 130 4.90 -14.03 -0.05
CA GLU A 130 4.75 -13.29 -1.29
C GLU A 130 4.87 -11.80 -1.04
N ARG A 131 5.73 -11.14 -1.82
CA ARG A 131 5.98 -9.70 -1.73
C ARG A 131 4.75 -8.92 -2.19
N PHE A 132 4.27 -8.05 -1.32
CA PHE A 132 3.18 -7.13 -1.56
C PHE A 132 3.64 -5.69 -1.30
N GLU A 133 3.41 -4.81 -2.27
CA GLU A 133 3.72 -3.37 -2.21
C GLU A 133 2.38 -2.61 -2.22
N PRO A 134 1.80 -2.29 -1.05
CA PRO A 134 0.54 -1.55 -1.00
C PRO A 134 0.72 -0.14 -1.56
N ASP A 135 -0.24 0.33 -2.36
CA ASP A 135 -0.21 1.68 -2.96
C ASP A 135 -0.12 2.81 -1.93
N PHE A 136 -0.82 2.69 -0.79
CA PHE A 136 -0.84 3.71 0.25
C PHE A 136 -0.71 3.14 1.66
N LEU A 137 -0.06 3.93 2.52
CA LEU A 137 -0.08 3.77 3.97
C LEU A 137 -0.91 4.91 4.57
N LEU A 138 -1.90 4.58 5.37
CA LEU A 138 -2.74 5.52 6.10
C LEU A 138 -2.39 5.50 7.58
N PHE A 139 -1.93 6.61 8.13
CA PHE A 139 -1.70 6.77 9.57
C PHE A 139 -2.84 7.56 10.18
N ILE A 140 -3.40 7.09 11.30
CA ILE A 140 -4.45 7.80 12.06
C ILE A 140 -4.14 7.69 13.55
N ARG A 141 -4.24 8.80 14.28
CA ARG A 141 -4.15 8.85 15.75
C ARG A 141 -4.97 10.01 16.32
N LYS A 142 -5.18 10.02 17.63
CA LYS A 142 -5.76 11.17 18.34
C LYS A 142 -4.72 12.28 18.51
N LYS A 143 -5.16 13.54 18.57
CA LYS A 143 -4.29 14.72 18.64
C LYS A 143 -3.64 14.96 20.01
N GLU A 144 -4.21 14.45 21.09
CA GLU A 144 -3.72 14.66 22.46
C GLU A 144 -3.58 13.33 23.24
N PHE A 145 -2.37 12.78 23.35
CA PHE A 145 -1.66 12.41 24.60
C PHE A 145 -0.45 11.47 24.33
N ASP A 146 0.52 11.56 25.24
CA ASP A 146 1.66 10.65 25.37
C ASP A 146 1.16 9.22 25.67
N GLY A 147 1.30 8.31 24.70
CA GLY A 147 0.83 6.92 24.81
C GLY A 147 -0.28 6.50 23.84
N ASP A 148 -0.73 7.38 22.94
CA ASP A 148 -1.84 7.06 22.05
C ASP A 148 -1.53 6.01 20.98
N LEU A 149 -2.52 5.15 20.80
CA LEU A 149 -2.55 4.11 19.78
C LEU A 149 -2.60 4.74 18.38
N THR A 150 -1.56 4.51 17.59
CA THR A 150 -1.49 4.86 16.17
C THR A 150 -1.97 3.68 15.33
N TYR A 151 -2.89 3.95 14.41
CA TYR A 151 -3.32 2.98 13.42
C TYR A 151 -2.53 3.18 12.14
N GLN A 152 -2.00 2.09 11.59
CA GLN A 152 -1.38 2.05 10.27
C GLN A 152 -2.19 1.13 9.36
N GLY A 153 -2.82 1.72 8.35
CA GLY A 153 -3.61 1.05 7.33
C GLY A 153 -2.83 0.82 6.04
N TYR A 154 -2.95 -0.35 5.43
CA TYR A 154 -2.50 -0.63 4.07
C TYR A 154 -3.68 -0.60 3.10
N ILE A 155 -3.55 0.21 2.06
CA ILE A 155 -4.59 0.41 1.05
C ILE A 155 -4.00 0.11 -0.32
N GLU A 156 -4.76 -0.63 -1.11
CA GLU A 156 -4.42 -1.00 -2.48
C GLU A 156 -5.58 -0.63 -3.40
N SER A 157 -5.27 0.11 -4.46
CA SER A 157 -6.21 0.52 -5.49
C SER A 157 -6.12 -0.40 -6.71
N LYS A 158 -7.26 -0.82 -7.25
CA LYS A 158 -7.31 -1.78 -8.37
C LYS A 158 -8.34 -1.42 -9.41
N GLY A 159 -7.99 -1.63 -10.67
CA GLY A 159 -8.95 -1.65 -11.78
C GLY A 159 -9.67 -3.00 -11.84
N GLU A 160 -10.89 -3.01 -12.36
CA GLU A 160 -11.77 -4.19 -12.48
C GLU A 160 -11.04 -5.43 -13.02
N HIS A 161 -10.27 -5.26 -14.10
CA HIS A 161 -9.56 -6.34 -14.78
C HIS A 161 -8.50 -7.07 -13.92
N LEU A 162 -8.00 -6.44 -12.85
CA LEU A 162 -6.98 -7.03 -11.96
C LEU A 162 -7.56 -7.65 -10.69
N LEU A 163 -8.84 -7.42 -10.37
CA LEU A 163 -9.43 -7.88 -9.10
C LEU A 163 -9.32 -9.39 -8.90
N LYS A 164 -9.50 -10.16 -9.98
CA LYS A 164 -9.44 -11.63 -9.93
C LYS A 164 -8.00 -12.15 -9.85
N GLU A 165 -7.09 -11.58 -10.64
CA GLU A 165 -5.68 -11.97 -10.68
C GLU A 165 -4.98 -11.65 -9.35
N ASP A 166 -5.23 -10.47 -8.81
CA ASP A 166 -4.58 -9.98 -7.58
C ASP A 166 -5.34 -10.39 -6.31
N LYS A 167 -6.36 -11.26 -6.39
CA LYS A 167 -7.23 -11.61 -5.25
C LYS A 167 -6.47 -12.08 -4.00
N TRP A 168 -5.32 -12.72 -4.19
CA TRP A 168 -4.45 -13.16 -3.09
C TRP A 168 -3.95 -11.97 -2.23
N LYS A 169 -3.69 -10.79 -2.83
CA LYS A 169 -3.28 -9.58 -2.08
C LYS A 169 -4.40 -9.05 -1.20
N GLU A 170 -5.64 -9.07 -1.69
CA GLU A 170 -6.81 -8.70 -0.88
C GLU A 170 -7.00 -9.69 0.28
N ASN A 171 -6.90 -10.99 0.01
CA ASN A 171 -6.97 -12.01 1.05
C ASN A 171 -5.88 -11.81 2.11
N PHE A 172 -4.64 -11.51 1.69
CA PHE A 172 -3.56 -11.19 2.61
C PHE A 172 -3.85 -9.91 3.41
N SER A 173 -4.27 -8.83 2.76
CA SER A 173 -4.61 -7.56 3.40
C SER A 173 -5.63 -7.74 4.53
N LEU A 174 -6.70 -8.49 4.28
CA LEU A 174 -7.75 -8.76 5.26
C LEU A 174 -7.31 -9.64 6.46
N GLN A 175 -6.17 -10.32 6.34
CA GLN A 175 -5.59 -11.09 7.44
C GLN A 175 -4.71 -10.25 8.37
N ILE A 176 -4.24 -9.06 7.92
CA ILE A 176 -3.21 -8.28 8.62
C ILE A 176 -3.63 -7.91 10.05
N GLU A 177 -4.87 -7.46 10.25
CA GLU A 177 -5.34 -7.04 11.58
C GLU A 177 -5.27 -8.16 12.61
N ASN A 178 -5.64 -9.39 12.22
CA ASN A 178 -5.75 -10.52 13.14
C ASN A 178 -4.42 -11.25 13.36
N ASN A 179 -3.50 -11.17 12.39
CA ASN A 179 -2.29 -11.99 12.38
C ASN A 179 -1.00 -11.18 12.58
N SER A 180 -1.05 -9.85 12.52
CA SER A 180 0.14 -9.01 12.69
C SER A 180 0.66 -9.03 14.13
N LEU A 181 1.95 -9.34 14.29
CA LEU A 181 2.66 -9.19 15.55
C LEU A 181 3.62 -8.00 15.44
N THR A 182 3.34 -6.95 16.21
CA THR A 182 4.23 -5.80 16.32
C THR A 182 5.33 -6.07 17.35
N THR A 183 6.60 -5.82 16.99
CA THR A 183 7.75 -6.07 17.87
C THR A 183 8.64 -4.83 18.02
N GLY A 184 8.96 -4.49 19.28
CA GLY A 184 9.83 -3.36 19.64
C GLY A 184 9.16 -2.35 20.58
N LEU A 185 9.98 -1.59 21.32
CA LEU A 185 9.52 -0.57 22.27
C LEU A 185 8.62 0.49 21.62
N PHE A 186 8.92 0.87 20.37
CA PHE A 186 8.18 1.89 19.62
C PHE A 186 6.92 1.38 18.92
N THR A 187 6.69 0.06 18.87
CA THR A 187 5.57 -0.53 18.12
C THR A 187 4.41 -0.96 19.00
N GLN A 188 4.54 -0.87 20.33
CA GLN A 188 3.52 -1.31 21.28
C GLN A 188 2.20 -0.54 21.11
N ASN A 189 2.29 0.70 20.65
CA ASN A 189 1.14 1.57 20.40
C ASN A 189 0.71 1.56 18.92
N TYR A 190 1.16 0.59 18.11
CA TYR A 190 0.73 0.48 16.72
C TYR A 190 -0.25 -0.67 16.54
N LYS A 191 -1.39 -0.36 15.90
CA LYS A 191 -2.29 -1.37 15.32
C LYS A 191 -2.18 -1.30 13.81
N ILE A 192 -1.93 -2.46 13.20
CA ILE A 192 -1.74 -2.58 11.76
C ILE A 192 -2.99 -3.22 11.18
N ILE A 193 -3.55 -2.60 10.13
CA ILE A 193 -4.77 -3.04 9.46
C ILE A 193 -4.52 -3.07 7.96
N GLY A 194 -5.11 -4.04 7.27
CA GLY A 194 -5.24 -4.04 5.83
C GLY A 194 -6.68 -3.83 5.43
N PHE A 195 -6.91 -3.07 4.37
CA PHE A 195 -8.23 -2.81 3.82
C PHE A 195 -8.53 -3.74 2.63
N PRO A 196 -9.82 -3.98 2.31
CA PRO A 196 -10.18 -4.56 1.01
C PRO A 196 -9.67 -3.65 -0.13
N PHE A 197 -9.69 -4.16 -1.36
CA PHE A 197 -9.28 -3.34 -2.50
C PHE A 197 -10.19 -2.12 -2.65
N PHE A 198 -9.56 -0.97 -2.86
CA PHE A 198 -10.25 0.20 -3.37
C PHE A 198 -10.44 0.05 -4.88
N ASN A 199 -11.69 -0.02 -5.31
CA ASN A 199 -12.06 0.10 -6.70
C ASN A 199 -13.27 1.02 -6.75
N ASN A 200 -13.23 2.04 -7.61
CA ASN A 200 -14.24 3.09 -7.67
C ASN A 200 -15.45 2.71 -8.54
N GLU A 201 -15.67 1.42 -8.77
CA GLU A 201 -16.75 0.86 -9.58
C GLU A 201 -17.56 -0.16 -8.74
N ASP A 202 -18.85 -0.26 -9.07
CA ASP A 202 -19.79 -1.30 -8.60
C ASP A 202 -19.79 -1.61 -7.10
N ARG A 203 -19.66 -2.91 -6.73
CA ARG A 203 -19.84 -3.40 -5.35
C ARG A 203 -18.60 -3.20 -4.49
N LYS A 204 -17.43 -3.07 -5.11
CA LYS A 204 -16.16 -3.00 -4.38
C LYS A 204 -16.00 -1.71 -3.60
N ILE A 205 -16.51 -0.59 -4.13
CA ILE A 205 -16.53 0.67 -3.38
C ILE A 205 -17.37 0.56 -2.11
N GLU A 206 -18.49 -0.16 -2.13
CA GLU A 206 -19.35 -0.33 -0.95
C GLU A 206 -18.71 -1.26 0.10
N GLU A 207 -18.01 -2.31 -0.32
CA GLU A 207 -17.19 -3.16 0.58
C GLU A 207 -16.11 -2.32 1.27
N PHE A 208 -15.36 -1.55 0.50
CA PHE A 208 -14.32 -0.67 1.02
C PHE A 208 -14.88 0.39 1.97
N LYS A 209 -15.94 1.08 1.55
CA LYS A 209 -16.64 2.10 2.33
C LYS A 209 -17.12 1.55 3.67
N LYS A 210 -17.75 0.38 3.67
CA LYS A 210 -18.22 -0.25 4.90
C LYS A 210 -17.06 -0.50 5.87
N VAL A 211 -15.97 -1.10 5.40
CA VAL A 211 -14.83 -1.44 6.26
C VAL A 211 -14.14 -0.18 6.80
N ILE A 212 -13.93 0.85 5.97
CA ILE A 212 -13.29 2.09 6.41
C ILE A 212 -14.20 2.87 7.38
N ASP A 213 -15.51 2.88 7.17
CA ASP A 213 -16.47 3.56 8.06
C ASP A 213 -16.57 2.84 9.40
N ASP A 214 -16.68 1.51 9.39
CA ASP A 214 -16.67 0.69 10.61
C ASP A 214 -15.35 0.87 11.38
N PHE A 215 -14.23 0.99 10.66
CA PHE A 215 -12.92 1.25 11.25
C PHE A 215 -12.86 2.65 11.90
N ILE A 216 -13.24 3.71 11.19
CA ILE A 216 -13.25 5.08 11.71
C ILE A 216 -14.19 5.20 12.92
N CYS A 217 -15.32 4.49 12.94
CA CYS A 217 -16.22 4.47 14.09
C CYS A 217 -15.57 3.90 15.35
N LYS A 218 -14.62 2.96 15.22
CA LYS A 218 -13.91 2.32 16.34
C LYS A 218 -12.80 3.19 16.94
N ILE A 219 -12.35 4.23 16.24
CA ILE A 219 -11.31 5.18 16.68
C ILE A 219 -11.95 6.33 17.46
#